data_AF-A0A0P7NDY7-F1
#
_entry.id   AF-A0A0P7NDY7-F1
#
_cell.length_a   1.000
_cell.length_b   1.000
_cell.length_c   1.000
_cell.angle_alpha   90.00
_cell.angle_beta   90.00
_cell.angle_gamma   90.00
#
_symmetry.space_group_name_H-M   'P 1'
#
loop_
_entity.id
_entity.type
_entity.pdbx_description
1 polymer ?
#
loop_
_entity_poly.entity_id
_entity_poly.type
_entity_poly.pdbx_seq_one_letter_code
_entity_poly.pdbx_strand_id
1 'polypeptide(L)'
;MQNNCQSCGMPLVEEALLGTEQEGLKNQEYCIYCYEKGTFKQPDLTVEAMIEICVPHLKEDGMPENEARNMLGSFLPSLKRWRKHEWSEPKIMQKDTFQIVGISAQTSNANELTPQARIPQLWNNFYEQDIIGQVSKMDNQNVYGLYSDYETDVNGNYSITLGVETTNKDETSADLVLKTIPAAKYLVFTSHKGTMPEVVIQTWQEIWAWFANSQVERTYTGDFELYDERCANPQEAQVEIYIAIK
;
A
#
# COMPACT_ATOMS: atom_id res chain seq x y z
N MET A 1 -15.86 4.98 17.22
CA MET A 1 -14.77 5.20 16.25
C MET A 1 -13.66 5.89 17.01
N GLN A 2 -12.51 5.27 17.12
CA GLN A 2 -11.36 5.86 17.80
C GLN A 2 -10.62 6.68 16.74
N ASN A 3 -10.70 8.02 16.86
CA ASN A 3 -10.03 8.91 15.91
C ASN A 3 -8.59 9.11 16.36
N ASN A 4 -7.65 9.03 15.44
CA ASN A 4 -6.24 9.33 15.69
C ASN A 4 -5.90 10.73 15.18
N CYS A 5 -4.98 11.42 15.87
CA CYS A 5 -4.49 12.73 15.48
C CYS A 5 -3.92 12.69 14.06
N GLN A 6 -4.47 13.48 13.14
CA GLN A 6 -4.08 13.57 11.74
C GLN A 6 -2.76 14.34 11.51
N SER A 7 -1.95 14.50 12.57
CA SER A 7 -0.59 15.03 12.52
C SER A 7 0.44 14.10 13.16
N CYS A 8 0.14 13.41 14.26
CA CYS A 8 1.14 12.57 14.95
C CYS A 8 0.67 11.13 15.17
N GLY A 9 -0.55 10.79 14.75
CA GLY A 9 -1.10 9.45 14.94
C GLY A 9 -1.60 9.13 16.34
N MET A 10 -1.42 10.04 17.32
CA MET A 10 -1.83 9.82 18.71
C MET A 10 -3.34 9.60 18.84
N PRO A 11 -3.79 8.55 19.55
CA PRO A 11 -5.22 8.31 19.77
C PRO A 11 -5.92 9.46 20.51
N LEU A 12 -7.04 9.92 19.98
CA LEU A 12 -7.88 10.99 20.55
C LEU A 12 -9.01 10.36 21.37
N VAL A 13 -8.65 9.69 22.45
CA VAL A 13 -9.59 8.93 23.30
C VAL A 13 -10.38 9.80 24.29
N GLU A 14 -9.89 11.00 24.58
CA GLU A 14 -10.46 11.92 25.56
C GLU A 14 -10.51 13.34 25.01
N GLU A 15 -11.54 14.10 25.38
CA GLU A 15 -11.74 15.49 24.92
C GLU A 15 -10.57 16.42 25.34
N ALA A 16 -9.90 16.10 26.46
CA ALA A 16 -8.72 16.82 26.94
C ALA A 16 -7.54 16.74 25.97
N LEU A 17 -7.46 15.67 25.17
CA LEU A 17 -6.42 15.47 24.18
C LEU A 17 -6.70 16.21 22.87
N LEU A 18 -7.91 16.72 22.66
CA LEU A 18 -8.29 17.45 21.44
C LEU A 18 -7.69 18.86 21.41
N GLY A 19 -7.16 19.20 20.23
CA GLY A 19 -6.70 20.54 19.90
C GLY A 19 -7.85 21.56 19.88
N THR A 20 -7.51 22.81 19.57
CA THR A 20 -8.51 23.90 19.58
C THR A 20 -8.47 24.75 18.33
N GLU A 21 -9.64 25.16 17.86
CA GLU A 21 -9.85 26.19 16.85
C GLU A 21 -9.55 27.59 17.41
N GLN A 22 -9.51 28.61 16.55
CA GLN A 22 -9.26 30.00 16.97
C GLN A 22 -10.26 30.49 18.03
N GLU A 23 -11.51 30.02 17.98
CA GLU A 23 -12.59 30.35 18.91
C GLU A 23 -12.58 29.48 20.19
N GLY A 24 -11.60 28.59 20.34
CA GLY A 24 -11.48 27.68 21.50
C GLY A 24 -12.30 26.40 21.40
N LEU A 25 -13.09 26.23 20.32
CA LEU A 25 -13.81 24.99 20.03
C LEU A 25 -12.85 23.82 19.85
N LYS A 26 -13.26 22.62 20.27
CA LYS A 26 -12.43 21.41 20.14
C LYS A 26 -12.32 20.95 18.69
N ASN A 27 -11.09 20.70 18.25
CA ASN A 27 -10.80 20.12 16.95
C ASN A 27 -10.78 18.58 17.07
N GLN A 28 -11.56 17.89 16.24
CA GLN A 28 -11.74 16.43 16.29
C GLN A 28 -10.67 15.65 15.51
N GLU A 29 -9.77 16.34 14.82
CA GLU A 29 -8.78 15.76 13.92
C GLU A 29 -7.36 15.83 14.48
N TYR A 30 -7.05 16.82 15.31
CA TYR A 30 -5.71 17.08 15.81
C TYR A 30 -5.67 17.13 17.33
N CYS A 31 -4.57 16.62 17.91
CA CYS A 31 -4.38 16.68 19.34
C CYS A 31 -3.88 18.04 19.82
N ILE A 32 -4.05 18.29 21.12
CA ILE A 32 -3.60 19.51 21.81
C ILE A 32 -2.10 19.75 21.73
N TYR A 33 -1.30 18.71 21.50
CA TYR A 33 0.15 18.82 21.32
C TYR A 33 0.55 19.28 19.91
N CYS A 34 -0.28 19.00 18.91
CA CYS A 34 -0.01 19.38 17.52
C CYS A 34 -0.68 20.69 17.12
N TYR A 35 -1.90 20.95 17.60
CA TYR A 35 -2.76 22.02 17.10
C TYR A 35 -3.50 22.75 18.22
N GLU A 36 -3.41 24.07 18.24
CA GLU A 36 -4.05 24.91 19.26
C GLU A 36 -4.33 26.31 18.71
N LYS A 37 -5.47 26.90 19.10
CA LYS A 37 -5.91 28.23 18.66
C LYS A 37 -5.93 28.40 17.13
N GLY A 38 -6.34 27.37 16.40
CA GLY A 38 -6.49 27.43 14.95
C GLY A 38 -5.17 27.29 14.16
N THR A 39 -4.06 26.94 14.81
CA THR A 39 -2.76 26.79 14.14
C THR A 39 -1.96 25.60 14.66
N PHE A 40 -1.09 25.05 13.81
CA PHE A 40 -0.12 24.06 14.24
C PHE A 40 0.94 24.71 15.13
N LYS A 41 1.25 24.07 16.28
CA LYS A 41 2.26 24.57 17.22
C LYS A 41 3.67 24.62 16.61
N GLN A 42 3.92 23.80 15.60
CA GLN A 42 5.20 23.71 14.90
C GLN A 42 4.93 23.72 13.38
N PRO A 43 4.62 24.87 12.76
CA PRO A 43 4.14 24.94 11.38
C PRO A 43 5.16 24.43 10.35
N ASP A 44 6.46 24.66 10.61
CA ASP A 44 7.55 24.28 9.69
C ASP A 44 8.13 22.89 9.96
N LEU A 45 7.53 22.11 10.88
CA LEU A 45 7.97 20.75 11.19
C LEU A 45 7.79 19.85 9.96
N THR A 46 8.81 19.06 9.62
CA THR A 46 8.71 18.05 8.55
C THR A 46 8.17 16.72 9.08
N VAL A 47 7.72 15.85 8.18
CA VAL A 47 7.25 14.50 8.59
C VAL A 47 8.38 13.68 9.19
N GLU A 48 9.61 13.81 8.68
CA GLU A 48 10.81 13.14 9.22
C GLU A 48 11.10 13.60 10.64
N ALA A 49 10.98 14.91 10.91
CA ALA A 49 11.13 15.43 12.25
C ALA A 49 10.01 14.96 13.19
N MET A 50 8.78 14.79 12.67
CA MET A 50 7.69 14.19 13.45
C MET A 50 7.93 12.71 13.78
N ILE A 51 8.54 11.93 12.87
CA ILE A 51 8.96 10.54 13.15
C ILE A 51 9.91 10.53 14.35
N GLU A 52 10.95 11.37 14.35
CA GLU A 52 11.91 11.42 15.46
C GLU A 52 11.28 11.88 16.79
N ILE A 53 10.20 12.68 16.75
CA ILE A 53 9.40 13.02 17.94
C ILE A 53 8.60 11.81 18.45
N CYS A 54 8.03 11.00 17.55
CA CYS A 54 7.14 9.89 17.93
C CYS A 54 7.89 8.61 18.33
N VAL A 55 9.09 8.35 17.78
CA VAL A 55 9.87 7.13 18.03
C VAL A 55 10.13 6.88 19.52
N PRO A 56 10.58 7.86 20.34
CA PRO A 56 10.82 7.62 21.77
C PRO A 56 9.58 7.14 22.53
N HIS A 57 8.39 7.65 22.19
CA HIS A 57 7.15 7.26 22.86
C HIS A 57 6.77 5.80 22.58
N LEU A 58 6.90 5.36 21.31
CA LEU A 58 6.65 3.95 20.97
C LEU A 58 7.67 3.02 21.62
N LYS A 59 8.92 3.47 21.77
CA LYS A 59 9.94 2.70 22.50
C LYS A 59 9.59 2.53 23.97
N GLU A 60 9.08 3.58 24.61
CA GLU A 60 8.59 3.52 26.00
C GLU A 60 7.44 2.52 26.14
N ASP A 61 6.59 2.40 25.11
CA ASP A 61 5.51 1.41 25.02
C ASP A 61 5.98 0.00 24.62
N GLY A 62 7.29 -0.21 24.48
CA GLY A 62 7.91 -1.52 24.25
C GLY A 62 8.20 -1.87 22.79
N MET A 63 7.97 -0.96 21.84
CA MET A 63 8.29 -1.18 20.43
C MET A 63 9.79 -1.00 20.16
N PRO A 64 10.48 -1.95 19.50
CA PRO A 64 11.86 -1.75 19.07
C PRO A 64 12.03 -0.51 18.19
N GLU A 65 13.13 0.20 18.38
CA GLU A 65 13.36 1.50 17.73
C GLU A 65 13.31 1.46 16.19
N ASN A 66 13.92 0.44 15.57
CA ASN A 66 13.90 0.29 14.11
C ASN A 66 12.48 -0.03 13.60
N GLU A 67 11.72 -0.81 14.36
CA GLU A 67 10.33 -1.14 14.03
C GLU A 67 9.44 0.10 14.13
N ALA A 68 9.61 0.90 15.19
CA ALA A 68 8.93 2.19 15.35
C ALA A 68 9.22 3.14 14.19
N ARG A 69 10.48 3.26 13.75
CA ARG A 69 10.83 4.09 12.58
C ARG A 69 10.20 3.59 11.29
N ASN A 70 10.23 2.29 11.03
CA ASN A 70 9.64 1.72 9.83
C ASN A 70 8.11 1.91 9.80
N MET A 71 7.45 1.67 10.94
CA MET A 71 6.02 1.85 11.09
C MET A 71 5.64 3.33 10.91
N LEU A 72 6.30 4.25 11.63
CA LEU A 72 6.01 5.69 11.54
C LEU A 72 6.37 6.29 10.19
N GLY A 73 7.46 5.83 9.57
CA GLY A 73 7.88 6.24 8.23
C GLY A 73 6.90 5.84 7.14
N SER A 74 6.15 4.76 7.35
CA SER A 74 5.05 4.38 6.46
C SER A 74 3.75 5.11 6.84
N PHE A 75 3.48 5.26 8.13
CA PHE A 75 2.21 5.76 8.64
C PHE A 75 2.06 7.28 8.57
N LEU A 76 3.00 8.04 9.13
CA LEU A 76 2.85 9.49 9.27
C LEU A 76 2.65 10.21 7.92
N PRO A 77 3.37 9.88 6.82
CA PRO A 77 3.14 10.53 5.53
C PRO A 77 1.71 10.42 4.99
N SER A 78 0.91 9.45 5.45
CA SER A 78 -0.49 9.28 5.04
C SER A 78 -1.48 10.22 5.74
N LEU A 79 -1.10 10.83 6.86
CA LEU A 79 -2.02 11.66 7.67
C LEU A 79 -2.31 13.00 6.99
N LYS A 80 -3.48 13.60 7.26
CA LYS A 80 -3.94 14.84 6.59
C LYS A 80 -2.94 15.98 6.57
N ARG A 81 -2.14 16.15 7.64
CA ARG A 81 -1.12 17.19 7.72
C ARG A 81 0.01 16.99 6.71
N TRP A 82 0.34 15.74 6.39
CA TRP A 82 1.56 15.37 5.67
C TRP A 82 1.30 14.87 4.25
N ARG A 83 0.12 14.29 4.02
CA ARG A 83 -0.23 13.72 2.71
C ARG A 83 -0.21 14.79 1.63
N LYS A 84 0.34 14.44 0.48
CA LYS A 84 0.43 15.34 -0.68
C LYS A 84 -0.87 15.41 -1.49
N HIS A 85 -1.75 14.42 -1.34
CA HIS A 85 -2.98 14.28 -2.12
C HIS A 85 -4.14 13.80 -1.24
N GLU A 86 -5.36 14.14 -1.65
CA GLU A 86 -6.58 13.62 -1.02
C GLU A 86 -6.75 12.13 -1.36
N TRP A 87 -6.98 11.33 -0.33
CA TRP A 87 -7.18 9.90 -0.44
C TRP A 87 -8.66 9.58 -0.69
N SER A 88 -8.97 8.66 -1.61
CA SER A 88 -10.32 8.11 -1.78
C SER A 88 -10.51 6.82 -0.97
N GLU A 89 -11.50 6.78 -0.07
CA GLU A 89 -11.77 5.59 0.76
C GLU A 89 -11.81 4.30 -0.10
N PRO A 90 -11.19 3.20 0.36
CA PRO A 90 -11.16 1.96 -0.41
C PRO A 90 -12.56 1.41 -0.59
N LYS A 91 -12.81 0.83 -1.76
CA LYS A 91 -14.11 0.25 -2.10
C LYS A 91 -14.09 -1.24 -1.81
N ILE A 92 -15.16 -1.75 -1.22
CA ILE A 92 -15.36 -3.19 -1.11
C ILE A 92 -15.79 -3.73 -2.48
N MET A 93 -15.12 -4.77 -2.95
CA MET A 93 -15.47 -5.49 -4.17
C MET A 93 -15.46 -7.00 -3.93
N GLN A 94 -16.29 -7.74 -4.65
CA GLN A 94 -16.23 -9.18 -4.71
C GLN A 94 -15.76 -9.60 -6.11
N LYS A 95 -14.78 -10.50 -6.18
CA LYS A 95 -14.33 -11.10 -7.44
C LYS A 95 -14.46 -12.61 -7.37
N ASP A 96 -14.91 -13.19 -8.47
CA ASP A 96 -14.85 -14.62 -8.69
C ASP A 96 -13.40 -15.08 -8.90
N THR A 97 -13.19 -16.40 -8.88
CA THR A 97 -11.86 -16.97 -9.16
C THR A 97 -11.47 -16.70 -10.61
N PHE A 98 -10.20 -16.37 -10.82
CA PHE A 98 -9.62 -16.14 -12.14
C PHE A 98 -8.18 -16.65 -12.16
N GLN A 99 -7.60 -16.73 -13.36
CA GLN A 99 -6.25 -17.25 -13.55
C GLN A 99 -5.40 -16.24 -14.28
N ILE A 100 -4.14 -16.12 -13.86
CA ILE A 100 -3.12 -15.38 -14.59
C ILE A 100 -1.99 -16.32 -14.97
N VAL A 101 -1.32 -16.00 -16.07
CA VAL A 101 -0.09 -16.67 -16.49
C VAL A 101 1.00 -15.63 -16.73
N GLY A 102 2.22 -15.95 -16.31
CA GLY A 102 3.36 -15.06 -16.45
C GLY A 102 4.60 -15.56 -15.71
N ILE A 103 5.43 -14.65 -15.21
CA ILE A 103 6.70 -14.98 -14.54
C ILE A 103 6.66 -14.61 -13.06
N SER A 104 7.39 -15.36 -12.23
CA SER A 104 7.34 -15.20 -10.77
C SER A 104 8.72 -15.11 -10.14
N ALA A 105 8.81 -14.37 -9.03
CA ALA A 105 9.96 -14.35 -8.13
C ALA A 105 9.51 -14.49 -6.67
N GLN A 106 10.37 -15.04 -5.81
CA GLN A 106 10.17 -15.03 -4.36
C GLN A 106 10.98 -13.90 -3.74
N THR A 107 10.37 -13.11 -2.86
CA THR A 107 11.03 -11.98 -2.19
C THR A 107 10.34 -11.66 -0.87
N SER A 108 10.74 -10.56 -0.23
CA SER A 108 10.10 -9.99 0.96
C SER A 108 10.20 -8.47 0.94
N ASN A 109 9.36 -7.79 1.72
CA ASN A 109 9.43 -6.32 1.82
C ASN A 109 10.81 -5.84 2.32
N ALA A 110 11.45 -6.61 3.21
CA ALA A 110 12.80 -6.30 3.66
C ALA A 110 13.84 -6.39 2.52
N ASN A 111 13.73 -7.39 1.65
CA ASN A 111 14.64 -7.55 0.51
C ASN A 111 14.45 -6.45 -0.54
N GLU A 112 13.21 -6.02 -0.79
CA GLU A 112 12.90 -4.96 -1.77
C GLU A 112 13.42 -3.56 -1.37
N LEU A 113 13.85 -3.37 -0.13
CA LEU A 113 14.53 -2.16 0.34
C LEU A 113 16.06 -2.19 0.15
N THR A 114 16.59 -3.27 -0.42
CA THR A 114 18.03 -3.48 -0.60
C THR A 114 18.41 -3.44 -2.08
N PRO A 115 19.71 -3.36 -2.42
CA PRO A 115 20.17 -3.54 -3.79
C PRO A 115 19.85 -4.93 -4.39
N GLN A 116 19.39 -5.89 -3.58
CA GLN A 116 18.99 -7.24 -4.00
C GLN A 116 17.48 -7.34 -4.30
N ALA A 117 16.78 -6.20 -4.39
CA ALA A 117 15.38 -6.12 -4.79
C ALA A 117 15.10 -6.89 -6.09
N ARG A 118 14.03 -7.67 -6.10
CA ARG A 118 13.67 -8.58 -7.19
C ARG A 118 12.50 -8.07 -8.02
N ILE A 119 11.59 -7.26 -7.46
CA ILE A 119 10.43 -6.74 -8.18
C ILE A 119 10.85 -5.90 -9.41
N PRO A 120 11.82 -4.96 -9.32
CA PRO A 120 12.24 -4.19 -10.49
C PRO A 120 12.84 -5.07 -11.60
N GLN A 121 13.62 -6.08 -11.21
CA GLN A 121 14.21 -7.03 -12.17
C GLN A 121 13.14 -7.91 -12.83
N LEU A 122 12.11 -8.31 -12.07
CA LEU A 122 10.99 -9.09 -12.60
C LEU A 122 10.22 -8.29 -13.65
N TRP A 123 9.97 -6.99 -13.41
CA TRP A 123 9.35 -6.10 -14.41
C TRP A 123 10.19 -5.95 -15.67
N ASN A 124 11.51 -5.77 -15.55
CA ASN A 124 12.40 -5.72 -16.71
C ASN A 124 12.30 -7.01 -17.54
N ASN A 125 12.40 -8.17 -16.89
CA ASN A 125 12.30 -9.47 -17.56
C ASN A 125 10.94 -9.66 -18.23
N PHE A 126 9.85 -9.21 -17.60
CA PHE A 126 8.49 -9.35 -18.12
C PHE A 126 8.31 -8.63 -19.46
N TYR A 127 8.88 -7.42 -19.59
CA TYR A 127 8.84 -6.67 -20.84
C TYR A 127 9.90 -7.12 -21.86
N GLU A 128 11.13 -7.41 -21.42
CA GLU A 128 12.21 -7.85 -22.32
C GLU A 128 11.88 -9.18 -23.00
N GLN A 129 11.18 -10.08 -22.31
CA GLN A 129 10.77 -11.38 -22.85
C GLN A 129 9.44 -11.33 -23.60
N ASP A 130 8.76 -10.17 -23.68
CA ASP A 130 7.44 -10.02 -24.30
C ASP A 130 6.42 -11.06 -23.78
N ILE A 131 6.35 -11.21 -22.45
CA ILE A 131 5.49 -12.22 -21.82
C ILE A 131 4.02 -12.05 -22.23
N ILE A 132 3.57 -10.80 -22.40
CA ILE A 132 2.22 -10.49 -22.88
C ILE A 132 2.00 -11.12 -24.26
N GLY A 133 2.91 -10.89 -25.22
CA GLY A 133 2.80 -11.43 -26.58
C GLY A 133 2.92 -12.96 -26.67
N GLN A 134 3.60 -13.60 -25.70
CA GLN A 134 3.67 -15.06 -25.61
C GLN A 134 2.34 -15.68 -25.17
N VAL A 135 1.58 -14.99 -24.33
CA VAL A 135 0.34 -15.50 -23.72
C VAL A 135 -0.90 -15.11 -24.53
N SER A 136 -0.98 -13.84 -24.95
CA SER A 136 -2.18 -13.28 -25.57
C SER A 136 -1.82 -12.50 -26.82
N LYS A 137 -2.62 -12.70 -27.88
CA LYS A 137 -2.56 -11.91 -29.12
C LYS A 137 -3.52 -10.72 -29.13
N MET A 138 -4.23 -10.49 -28.03
CA MET A 138 -5.14 -9.35 -27.91
C MET A 138 -4.39 -8.10 -27.49
N ASP A 139 -4.68 -6.98 -28.16
CA ASP A 139 -4.27 -5.66 -27.71
C ASP A 139 -5.02 -5.28 -26.41
N ASN A 140 -4.38 -4.50 -25.54
CA ASN A 140 -4.93 -3.98 -24.26
C ASN A 140 -5.30 -5.05 -23.21
N GLN A 141 -4.40 -6.00 -22.96
CA GLN A 141 -4.50 -6.88 -21.81
C GLN A 141 -4.13 -6.15 -20.51
N ASN A 142 -4.94 -6.36 -19.48
CA ASN A 142 -4.60 -5.92 -18.13
C ASN A 142 -3.43 -6.75 -17.60
N VAL A 143 -2.43 -6.07 -17.04
CA VAL A 143 -1.32 -6.72 -16.36
C VAL A 143 -1.62 -6.78 -14.88
N TYR A 144 -1.28 -7.91 -14.27
CA TYR A 144 -1.46 -8.18 -12.85
C TYR A 144 -0.11 -8.34 -12.16
N GLY A 145 0.08 -7.66 -11.04
CA GLY A 145 1.15 -7.92 -10.08
C GLY A 145 0.60 -8.66 -8.87
N LEU A 146 0.59 -10.00 -8.91
CA LEU A 146 0.00 -10.85 -7.87
C LEU A 146 1.01 -11.17 -6.78
N TYR A 147 0.69 -10.76 -5.56
CA TYR A 147 1.37 -11.16 -4.33
C TYR A 147 0.63 -12.34 -3.70
N SER A 148 1.32 -13.47 -3.57
CA SER A 148 0.75 -14.74 -3.13
C SER A 148 1.76 -15.58 -2.34
N ASP A 149 1.35 -16.75 -1.86
CA ASP A 149 2.19 -17.68 -1.11
C ASP A 149 2.90 -17.02 0.09
N TYR A 150 2.21 -16.12 0.79
CA TYR A 150 2.74 -15.46 1.97
C TYR A 150 3.11 -16.50 3.04
N GLU A 151 4.33 -16.43 3.55
CA GLU A 151 4.81 -17.32 4.62
C GLU A 151 4.08 -17.05 5.94
N THR A 152 3.86 -15.77 6.26
CA THR A 152 3.22 -15.32 7.50
C THR A 152 2.26 -14.17 7.27
N ASP A 153 2.80 -12.96 7.12
CA ASP A 153 2.09 -11.69 7.02
C ASP A 153 2.87 -10.70 6.14
N VAL A 154 2.72 -9.39 6.38
CA VAL A 154 3.45 -8.32 5.66
C VAL A 154 4.98 -8.41 5.81
N ASN A 155 5.51 -9.12 6.81
CA ASN A 155 6.94 -9.27 7.05
C ASN A 155 7.51 -10.60 6.51
N GLY A 156 6.64 -11.54 6.12
CA GLY A 156 7.05 -12.84 5.59
C GLY A 156 7.58 -12.77 4.16
N ASN A 157 8.19 -13.87 3.71
CA ASN A 157 8.45 -14.05 2.29
C ASN A 157 7.13 -14.25 1.54
N TYR A 158 7.11 -13.83 0.28
CA TYR A 158 5.98 -14.02 -0.63
C TYR A 158 6.49 -14.26 -2.06
N SER A 159 5.60 -14.82 -2.88
CA SER A 159 5.75 -14.89 -4.33
C SER A 159 5.09 -13.66 -4.98
N ILE A 160 5.83 -12.96 -5.84
CA ILE A 160 5.28 -11.95 -6.75
C ILE A 160 5.25 -12.55 -8.16
N THR A 161 4.08 -12.54 -8.80
CA THR A 161 3.87 -13.01 -10.17
C THR A 161 3.38 -11.86 -11.05
N LEU A 162 4.11 -11.54 -12.11
CA LEU A 162 3.65 -10.62 -13.15
C LEU A 162 3.04 -11.43 -14.28
N GLY A 163 1.79 -11.14 -14.64
CA GLY A 163 1.08 -11.92 -15.64
C GLY A 163 -0.14 -11.22 -16.21
N VAL A 164 -0.77 -11.89 -17.18
CA VAL A 164 -2.04 -11.47 -17.77
C VAL A 164 -3.09 -12.56 -17.55
N GLU A 165 -4.36 -12.16 -17.58
CA GLU A 165 -5.47 -13.10 -17.40
C GLU A 165 -5.53 -14.08 -18.58
N THR A 166 -5.72 -15.37 -18.28
CA THR A 166 -5.86 -16.42 -19.29
C THR A 166 -7.08 -17.29 -19.00
N THR A 167 -7.70 -17.78 -20.07
CA THR A 167 -8.75 -18.80 -20.01
C THR A 167 -8.20 -20.19 -20.36
N ASN A 168 -6.95 -20.26 -20.79
CA ASN A 168 -6.30 -21.47 -21.25
C ASN A 168 -5.47 -22.10 -20.14
N LYS A 169 -5.81 -23.33 -19.75
CA LYS A 169 -5.20 -24.01 -18.60
C LYS A 169 -3.86 -24.67 -18.91
N ASP A 170 -3.49 -24.73 -20.19
CA ASP A 170 -2.30 -25.46 -20.67
C ASP A 170 -1.16 -24.52 -21.14
N GLU A 171 -1.29 -23.20 -20.91
CA GLU A 171 -0.25 -22.21 -21.21
C GLU A 171 0.88 -22.25 -20.17
N THR A 172 1.69 -23.29 -20.21
CA THR A 172 2.93 -23.38 -19.42
C THR A 172 4.10 -23.69 -20.34
N SER A 173 5.02 -22.74 -20.49
CA SER A 173 6.38 -23.00 -20.96
C SER A 173 7.30 -23.24 -19.75
N ALA A 174 8.57 -23.59 -19.96
CA ALA A 174 9.51 -23.82 -18.84
C ALA A 174 9.65 -22.62 -17.88
N ASP A 175 9.40 -21.40 -18.38
CA ASP A 175 9.61 -20.16 -17.64
C ASP A 175 8.29 -19.48 -17.20
N LEU A 176 7.13 -19.95 -17.70
CA LEU A 176 5.82 -19.40 -17.37
C LEU A 176 5.12 -20.23 -16.28
N VAL A 177 4.49 -19.53 -15.34
CA VAL A 177 3.70 -20.11 -14.26
C VAL A 177 2.23 -19.72 -14.37
N LEU A 178 1.33 -20.68 -14.20
CA LEU A 178 -0.11 -20.46 -14.08
C LEU A 178 -0.47 -20.29 -12.60
N LYS A 179 -1.05 -19.15 -12.25
CA LYS A 179 -1.54 -18.85 -10.90
C LYS A 179 -3.07 -18.74 -10.91
N THR A 180 -3.69 -19.39 -9.94
CA THR A 180 -5.14 -19.29 -9.72
C THR A 180 -5.39 -18.42 -8.49
N ILE A 181 -6.09 -17.31 -8.70
CA ILE A 181 -6.53 -16.41 -7.63
C ILE A 181 -7.91 -16.90 -7.17
N PRO A 182 -8.11 -17.23 -5.88
CA PRO A 182 -9.40 -17.71 -5.40
C PRO A 182 -10.44 -16.59 -5.41
N ALA A 183 -11.72 -16.96 -5.46
CA ALA A 183 -12.79 -16.00 -5.27
C ALA A 183 -12.68 -15.39 -3.87
N ALA A 184 -12.71 -14.06 -3.77
CA ALA A 184 -12.55 -13.37 -2.50
C ALA A 184 -13.26 -12.02 -2.48
N LYS A 185 -13.35 -11.49 -1.27
CA LYS A 185 -13.74 -10.10 -1.02
C LYS A 185 -12.47 -9.26 -0.92
N TYR A 186 -12.48 -8.09 -1.53
CA TYR A 186 -11.34 -7.20 -1.65
C TYR A 186 -11.69 -5.81 -1.12
N LEU A 187 -10.71 -5.17 -0.48
CA LEU A 187 -10.62 -3.72 -0.46
C LEU A 187 -9.81 -3.27 -1.66
N VAL A 188 -10.39 -2.39 -2.47
CA VAL A 188 -9.78 -1.84 -3.68
C VAL A 188 -9.32 -0.43 -3.40
N PHE A 189 -8.03 -0.22 -3.48
CA PHE A 189 -7.35 1.06 -3.35
C PHE A 189 -7.00 1.56 -4.74
N THR A 190 -7.53 2.72 -5.12
CA THR A 190 -7.17 3.37 -6.38
C THR A 190 -6.15 4.45 -6.08
N SER A 191 -4.97 4.36 -6.72
CA SER A 191 -3.92 5.36 -6.55
C SER A 191 -4.39 6.73 -7.02
N HIS A 192 -3.70 7.78 -6.58
CA HIS A 192 -3.72 9.05 -7.31
C HIS A 192 -3.03 8.86 -8.68
N LYS A 193 -3.16 9.84 -9.58
CA LYS A 193 -2.38 9.85 -10.83
C LYS A 193 -0.95 10.27 -10.54
N GLY A 194 0.03 9.50 -11.03
CA GLY A 194 1.43 9.82 -10.82
C GLY A 194 2.39 9.02 -11.70
N THR A 195 3.67 9.22 -11.46
CA THR A 195 4.74 8.59 -12.23
C THR A 195 5.02 7.17 -11.76
N MET A 196 5.20 6.24 -12.70
CA MET A 196 5.65 4.88 -12.43
C MET A 196 7.17 4.81 -12.19
N PRO A 197 7.65 3.97 -11.26
CA PRO A 197 6.89 3.12 -10.34
C PRO A 197 6.49 3.83 -9.03
N GLU A 198 6.85 5.10 -8.86
CA GLU A 198 6.71 5.86 -7.61
C GLU A 198 5.27 5.87 -7.06
N VAL A 199 4.27 6.03 -7.94
CA VAL A 199 2.85 6.05 -7.57
C VAL A 199 2.40 4.73 -6.93
N VAL A 200 2.93 3.58 -7.38
CA VAL A 200 2.60 2.26 -6.82
C VAL A 200 3.21 2.10 -5.44
N ILE A 201 4.48 2.49 -5.29
CA ILE A 201 5.21 2.43 -4.01
C ILE A 201 4.50 3.30 -2.97
N GLN A 202 4.11 4.52 -3.34
CA GLN A 202 3.36 5.43 -2.48
C GLN A 202 2.00 4.84 -2.08
N THR A 203 1.28 4.24 -3.03
CA THR A 203 -0.02 3.61 -2.76
C THR A 203 0.11 2.42 -1.80
N TRP A 204 1.18 1.63 -1.87
CA TRP A 204 1.44 0.57 -0.88
C TRP A 204 1.74 1.08 0.52
N GLN A 205 2.57 2.12 0.65
CA GLN A 205 2.86 2.76 1.94
C GLN A 205 1.58 3.28 2.59
N GLU A 206 0.76 3.92 1.76
CA GLU A 206 -0.59 4.35 2.07
C GLU A 206 -1.43 3.18 2.60
N ILE A 207 -1.53 2.06 1.86
CA ILE A 207 -2.30 0.88 2.26
C ILE A 207 -1.83 0.35 3.62
N TRP A 208 -0.51 0.23 3.85
CA TRP A 208 0.02 -0.21 5.14
C TRP A 208 -0.38 0.72 6.29
N ALA A 209 -0.32 2.02 6.06
CA ALA A 209 -0.78 3.04 7.00
C ALA A 209 -2.27 2.90 7.32
N TRP A 210 -3.10 2.66 6.30
CA TRP A 210 -4.54 2.45 6.47
C TRP A 210 -4.83 1.21 7.32
N PHE A 211 -4.19 0.07 7.01
CA PHE A 211 -4.38 -1.16 7.76
C PHE A 211 -3.87 -1.08 9.20
N ALA A 212 -2.80 -0.31 9.48
CA ALA A 212 -2.33 -0.07 10.84
C ALA A 212 -3.37 0.62 11.75
N ASN A 213 -4.38 1.27 11.16
CA ASN A 213 -5.44 1.99 11.89
C ASN A 213 -6.83 1.36 11.68
N SER A 214 -6.89 0.24 10.97
CA SER A 214 -8.14 -0.43 10.61
C SER A 214 -8.39 -1.65 11.49
N GLN A 215 -9.66 -2.00 11.65
CA GLN A 215 -10.08 -3.28 12.26
C GLN A 215 -10.31 -4.35 11.19
N VAL A 216 -10.05 -4.05 9.91
CA VAL A 216 -10.23 -4.98 8.80
C VAL A 216 -9.05 -5.94 8.73
N GLU A 217 -9.34 -7.23 8.76
CA GLU A 217 -8.35 -8.29 8.66
C GLU A 217 -8.13 -8.73 7.21
N ARG A 218 -6.86 -8.77 6.81
CA ARG A 218 -6.42 -9.35 5.52
C ARG A 218 -6.46 -10.86 5.59
N THR A 219 -6.75 -11.51 4.46
CA THR A 219 -6.69 -12.97 4.34
C THR A 219 -5.34 -13.46 3.86
N TYR A 220 -4.54 -12.60 3.21
CA TYR A 220 -3.27 -12.95 2.57
C TYR A 220 -3.41 -14.10 1.54
N THR A 221 -4.60 -14.26 0.95
CA THR A 221 -4.90 -15.32 -0.02
C THR A 221 -4.53 -14.96 -1.46
N GLY A 222 -4.13 -13.72 -1.70
CA GLY A 222 -3.78 -13.21 -3.02
C GLY A 222 -4.16 -11.74 -3.16
N ASP A 223 -3.21 -10.86 -2.87
CA ASP A 223 -3.34 -9.42 -3.11
C ASP A 223 -2.76 -9.12 -4.48
N PHE A 224 -3.30 -8.16 -5.23
CA PHE A 224 -2.76 -7.87 -6.55
C PHE A 224 -2.87 -6.41 -6.97
N GLU A 225 -1.88 -5.97 -7.72
CA GLU A 225 -1.93 -4.74 -8.51
C GLU A 225 -2.60 -5.04 -9.86
N LEU A 226 -3.46 -4.14 -10.31
CA LEU A 226 -4.10 -4.16 -11.62
C LEU A 226 -3.65 -2.94 -12.42
N TYR A 227 -2.96 -3.22 -13.52
CA TYR A 227 -2.48 -2.24 -14.48
C TYR A 227 -3.33 -2.33 -15.75
N ASP A 228 -4.25 -1.40 -15.91
CA ASP A 228 -5.15 -1.31 -17.08
C ASP A 228 -4.76 -0.13 -17.99
N GLU A 229 -5.68 0.28 -18.87
CA GLU A 229 -5.43 1.38 -19.83
C GLU A 229 -5.04 2.70 -19.16
N ARG A 230 -5.38 2.91 -17.87
CA ARG A 230 -4.99 4.11 -17.12
C ARG A 230 -3.49 4.17 -16.87
N CYS A 231 -2.76 3.08 -17.06
CA CYS A 231 -1.31 2.99 -16.94
C CYS A 231 -0.57 3.25 -18.26
N ALA A 232 -1.27 3.48 -19.38
CA ALA A 232 -0.66 3.66 -20.70
C ALA A 232 0.31 4.86 -20.77
N ASN A 233 0.05 5.93 -20.00
CA ASN A 233 1.00 7.02 -19.80
C ASN A 233 1.73 6.84 -18.46
N PRO A 234 3.01 6.44 -18.44
CA PRO A 234 3.73 6.17 -17.19
C PRO A 234 3.99 7.43 -16.34
N GLN A 235 3.75 8.64 -16.86
CA GLN A 235 3.88 9.89 -16.08
C GLN A 235 2.58 10.33 -15.40
N GLU A 236 1.44 9.76 -15.81
CA GLU A 236 0.12 10.07 -15.25
C GLU A 236 -0.67 8.79 -14.97
N ALA A 237 0.04 7.72 -14.59
CA ALA A 237 -0.52 6.40 -14.40
C ALA A 237 -1.41 6.36 -13.16
N GLN A 238 -2.44 5.53 -13.20
CA GLN A 238 -3.30 5.22 -12.07
C GLN A 238 -3.50 3.71 -11.96
N VAL A 239 -3.22 3.15 -10.79
CA VAL A 239 -3.23 1.71 -10.51
C VAL A 239 -4.31 1.40 -9.48
N GLU A 240 -4.91 0.22 -9.59
CA GLU A 240 -5.72 -0.33 -8.52
C GLU A 240 -4.98 -1.45 -7.79
N ILE A 241 -5.01 -1.41 -6.47
CA ILE A 241 -4.45 -2.45 -5.60
C ILE A 241 -5.59 -3.11 -4.85
N TYR A 242 -5.72 -4.41 -5.05
CA TYR A 242 -6.75 -5.26 -4.47
C TYR A 242 -6.16 -6.02 -3.29
N ILE A 243 -6.67 -5.76 -2.10
CA ILE A 243 -6.25 -6.44 -0.87
C ILE A 243 -7.35 -7.39 -0.41
N ALA A 244 -7.05 -8.68 -0.33
CA ALA A 244 -8.01 -9.70 0.07
C ALA A 244 -8.32 -9.62 1.57
N ILE A 245 -9.61 -9.60 1.93
CA ILE A 245 -10.10 -9.37 3.29
C ILE A 245 -11.13 -10.42 3.74
N LYS A 246 -11.28 -10.56 5.07
CA LYS A 246 -12.27 -11.46 5.69
C LYS A 246 -13.72 -10.98 5.56
#